data_AF-A0A836TFE3-F1
#
_entry.id   AF-A0A836TFE3-F1
#
_cell.length_a   1.000
_cell.length_b   1.000
_cell.length_c   1.000
_cell.angle_alpha   90.00
_cell.angle_beta   90.00
_cell.angle_gamma   90.00
#
_symmetry.space_group_name_H-M   'P 1'
#
loop_
_entity.id
_entity.type
_entity.pdbx_description
1 polymer ?
#
loop_
_entity_poly.entity_id
_entity_poly.type
_entity_poly.pdbx_seq_one_letter_code
_entity_poly.pdbx_strand_id
1 'polypeptide(L)' 'MAFKEELDLLLKGITEEANNYKKAENKEGEKEALKDMLDIFMRGTQSVREHIDRYNERRFNR' A
#
# COMPACT_ATOMS: atom_id res chain seq x y z
N MET A 1 1.22 15.48 4.30
CA MET A 1 2.22 14.41 4.13
C MET A 1 2.66 14.45 2.68
N ALA A 2 3.96 14.49 2.40
CA ALA A 2 4.44 14.42 1.02
C ALA A 2 4.16 13.02 0.47
N PHE A 3 3.75 12.88 -0.80
CA PHE A 3 3.46 11.56 -1.42
C PHE A 3 4.54 10.51 -1.17
N LYS A 4 5.81 10.95 -1.14
CA LYS A 4 6.95 10.10 -0.82
C LYS A 4 6.85 9.46 0.57
N GLU A 5 6.49 10.24 1.59
CA GLU A 5 6.34 9.76 2.97
C GLU A 5 5.20 8.75 3.08
N GLU A 6 4.12 8.96 2.31
CA GLU A 6 3.00 8.03 2.23
C GLU A 6 3.42 6.69 1.60
N LEU A 7 4.17 6.72 0.48
CA LEU A 7 4.73 5.52 -0.12
C LEU A 7 5.67 4.78 0.83
N ASP A 8 6.52 5.51 1.56
CA ASP A 8 7.43 4.91 2.55
C ASP A 8 6.66 4.20 3.67
N LEU A 9 5.53 4.75 4.12
CA LEU A 9 4.66 4.11 5.11
C LEU A 9 3.97 2.85 4.56
N LEU A 10 3.46 2.90 3.33
CA LEU A 10 2.84 1.73 2.69
C LEU A 10 3.83 0.58 2.49
N LEU A 11 5.06 0.89 2.06
CA LEU A 11 6.12 -0.10 1.88
C LEU A 11 6.56 -0.73 3.21
N LYS A 12 6.63 0.07 4.27
CA LYS A 12 6.87 -0.44 5.64
C LYS A 12 5.76 -1.38 6.07
N GLY A 13 4.49 -1.00 5.88
CA GLY A 13 3.34 -1.85 6.20
C GLY A 13 3.37 -3.19 5.47
N ILE A 14 3.65 -3.20 4.15
CA ILE A 14 3.80 -4.45 3.39
C ILE A 14 4.93 -5.32 3.96
N THR A 15 6.05 -4.71 4.36
CA THR A 15 7.19 -5.42 4.93
C THR A 15 6.86 -6.02 6.30
N GLU A 16 6.11 -5.29 7.13
CA GLU A 16 5.63 -5.75 8.43
C GLU A 16 4.70 -6.95 8.26
N GLU A 17 3.70 -6.86 7.38
CA GLU A 17 2.79 -7.97 7.16
C GLU A 17 3.48 -9.17 6.50
N ALA A 18 4.45 -8.96 5.61
CA ALA A 18 5.28 -10.05 5.08
C ALA A 18 6.07 -10.77 6.18
N ASN A 19 6.48 -10.07 7.23
CA ASN A 19 7.10 -10.68 8.40
C ASN A 19 6.08 -11.40 9.28
N ASN A 20 4.87 -10.86 9.44
CA ASN A 20 3.76 -11.50 10.16
C ASN A 20 3.38 -12.83 9.50
N TYR A 21 3.28 -12.85 8.17
CA TYR A 21 3.05 -14.07 7.40
C TYR A 21 4.12 -15.14 7.67
N LYS A 22 5.40 -14.77 7.66
CA LYS A 22 6.51 -15.70 7.95
C LYS A 22 6.51 -16.24 9.39
N LYS A 23 5.96 -15.48 10.33
CA LYS A 23 5.90 -15.83 11.76
C LYS A 23 4.59 -16.51 12.14
N ALA A 24 3.62 -16.59 11.24
CA ALA A 24 2.32 -17.17 11.53
C ALA A 24 2.48 -18.66 11.89
N GLU A 25 1.90 -19.03 13.04
CA GLU A 25 1.95 -20.41 13.54
C GLU A 25 0.88 -21.32 12.92
N ASN A 26 -0.07 -20.74 12.18
CA ASN A 26 -1.18 -21.46 11.58
C ASN A 26 -1.72 -20.78 10.30
N LYS A 27 -2.53 -21.54 9.56
CA LYS A 27 -3.12 -21.13 8.28
C LYS A 27 -4.04 -19.91 8.36
N GLU A 28 -4.73 -19.70 9.49
CA GLU A 28 -5.58 -18.51 9.64
C GLU A 28 -4.73 -17.26 9.83
N GLY A 29 -3.64 -17.32 10.61
CA GLY A 29 -2.69 -16.23 10.75
C GLY A 29 -2.00 -15.86 9.43
N GLU A 30 -1.62 -16.88 8.64
CA GLU A 30 -1.11 -16.68 7.28
C GLU A 30 -2.13 -15.95 6.40
N LYS A 31 -3.40 -16.37 6.45
CA LYS A 31 -4.48 -15.78 5.66
C LYS A 31 -4.78 -14.33 6.07
N GLU A 32 -4.78 -14.02 7.36
CA GLU A 32 -4.98 -12.63 7.82
C GLU A 32 -3.82 -11.73 7.37
N ALA A 33 -2.57 -12.15 7.55
CA ALA A 33 -1.42 -11.37 7.07
C ALA A 33 -1.47 -11.12 5.54
N LEU A 34 -1.95 -12.08 4.75
CA LEU A 34 -2.16 -11.91 3.30
C LEU A 34 -3.27 -10.91 2.98
N LYS A 35 -4.37 -10.91 3.74
CA LYS A 35 -5.45 -9.93 3.57
C LYS A 35 -4.97 -8.52 3.92
N ASP A 36 -4.21 -8.39 5.00
CA ASP A 36 -3.68 -7.10 5.45
C ASP A 36 -2.67 -6.55 4.43
N MET A 37 -1.79 -7.39 3.88
CA MET A 37 -0.94 -7.01 2.74
C MET A 37 -1.76 -6.51 1.56
N LEU A 38 -2.83 -7.23 1.18
CA LEU A 38 -3.68 -6.85 0.05
C LEU A 38 -4.36 -5.50 0.29
N ASP A 39 -4.85 -5.23 1.50
CA ASP A 39 -5.46 -3.95 1.83
C ASP A 39 -4.46 -2.79 1.69
N ILE A 40 -3.23 -2.97 2.19
CA ILE A 40 -2.16 -1.96 2.06
C ILE A 40 -1.83 -1.72 0.58
N PHE A 41 -1.74 -2.78 -0.24
CA PHE A 41 -1.51 -2.66 -1.69
C PHE A 41 -2.63 -1.90 -2.40
N MET A 42 -3.89 -2.17 -2.05
CA MET A 42 -5.05 -1.50 -2.66
C MET A 42 -5.06 -0.01 -2.32
N ARG A 43 -4.78 0.36 -1.06
CA ARG A 43 -4.62 1.76 -0.64
C ARG A 43 -3.49 2.46 -1.39
N GLY A 44 -2.34 1.80 -1.51
CA GLY A 44 -1.21 2.36 -2.26
C GLY A 44 -1.51 2.57 -3.73
N THR A 45 -2.18 1.61 -4.38
CA THR A 45 -2.60 1.72 -5.77
C THR A 45 -3.53 2.91 -5.98
N GLN A 46 -4.49 3.11 -5.07
CA GLN A 46 -5.39 4.26 -5.11
C GLN A 46 -4.63 5.59 -4.97
N SER A 47 -3.71 5.70 -4.01
CA SER A 47 -2.94 6.92 -3.80
C SER A 47 -2.05 7.29 -4.99
N VAL A 48 -1.41 6.29 -5.61
CA VAL A 48 -0.63 6.47 -6.84
C VAL A 48 -1.52 6.95 -7.97
N ARG A 49 -2.70 6.35 -8.15
CA ARG A 49 -3.68 6.76 -9.18
C ARG A 49 -4.09 8.22 -8.99
N GLU A 50 -4.46 8.62 -7.78
CA GLU A 50 -4.85 10.01 -7.48
C GLU A 50 -3.72 11.01 -7.77
N HIS A 51 -2.46 10.62 -7.55
CA HIS A 51 -1.31 11.45 -7.92
C HIS A 51 -1.11 11.57 -9.43
N ILE A 52 -1.34 10.50 -10.19
CA ILE A 52 -1.33 10.53 -11.66
C ILE A 52 -2.45 11.45 -12.16
N ASP A 53 -3.65 11.32 -11.63
CA ASP A 53 -4.81 12.14 -12.03
C ASP A 53 -4.53 13.63 -11.79
N ARG A 54 -4.05 14.00 -10.59
CA ARG A 54 -3.62 15.37 -10.28
C ARG A 54 -2.51 15.89 -11.19
N TYR A 55 -1.61 15.02 -11.66
CA TYR A 55 -0.58 15.42 -12.63
C TYR A 55 -1.19 15.70 -14.00
N ASN A 56 -2.10 14.84 -14.46
CA ASN A 56 -2.78 14.99 -15.74
C ASN A 56 -3.70 16.22 -15.77
N GLU A 57 -4.49 16.45 -14.73
CA GLU A 57 -5.34 17.65 -14.60
C GLU A 57 -4.51 18.94 -14.72
N ARG A 58 -3.35 19.00 -14.04
CA ARG A 58 -2.43 20.16 -14.16
C ARG A 58 -1.83 20.32 -15.55
N ARG A 59 -1.71 19.24 -16.32
CA ARG A 59 -1.11 19.23 -17.65
C ARG A 59 -2.11 19.59 -18.75
N PHE A 60 -3.36 19.15 -18.62
CA PHE A 60 -4.40 19.32 -19.64
C PHE A 60 -5.33 20.51 -19.40
N ASN A 61 -5.40 21.06 -18.18
CA ASN A 61 -6.10 22.33 -17.88
C ASN A 61 -5.18 23.56 -18.00
N ARG A 62 -4.19 23.52 -18.90
CA ARG A 62 -3.32 24.66 -19.24
C ARG A 62 -3.65 25.20 -20.62
#